data_AF-A0A924LHU4-F1
#
_entry.id   AF-A0A924LHU4-F1
#
_cell.length_a   1.000
_cell.length_b   1.000
_cell.length_c   1.000
_cell.angle_alpha   90.00
_cell.angle_beta   90.00
_cell.angle_gamma   90.00
#
_symmetry.space_group_name_H-M   'P 1'
#
loop_
_entity.id
_entity.type
_entity.pdbx_description
1 polymer ?
#
loop_
_entity_poly.entity_id
_entity_poly.type
_entity_poly.pdbx_seq_one_letter_code
_entity_poly.pdbx_strand_id
1 'polypeptide(L)'
;MISSFQPTTFRERGAAVPFTTPVLSGARIRLGPRQQPEVLVCNPAGGKGVYVVKLTGIEAFCQPSLFDRALIAEIRASCVLTPAGLRQAALRAMSGGLAGRAAQRSATQAPKHAEALQHQTRIGLRQLLYSQISASGSGAPLAILASRLNLPAELIGRITQALADLCAEIGILISLKSPLATRLAQLAKLSALADAAIPWLDGRRARDVELMRTDLLQYLSCGKRLDADIAGLLGSAPTLIADFARDPILLAERLTQVDWLFDGWDRILTFWQDGATAGPLPAPAVLAAILPQTPPLPSEALAMIGVRPLSGGQAAPTERVRPSADEHRSVLSLNELLARNERALAA
;
A
#
# COMPACT_ATOMS: atom_id res chain seq x y z
N MET A 1 -29.58 6.37 5.85
CA MET A 1 -28.59 5.38 6.34
C MET A 1 -27.62 5.18 5.18
N ILE A 2 -26.43 5.77 5.24
CA ILE A 2 -25.57 5.96 4.06
C ILE A 2 -24.55 4.82 4.01
N SER A 3 -24.69 3.94 3.01
CA SER A 3 -23.73 2.85 2.76
C SER A 3 -22.39 3.46 2.28
N SER A 4 -21.35 3.31 3.10
CA SER A 4 -19.96 3.48 2.70
C SER A 4 -19.52 2.26 1.88
N PHE A 5 -18.76 2.48 0.82
CA PHE A 5 -18.12 1.40 0.08
C PHE A 5 -17.21 0.59 1.03
N GLN A 6 -17.63 -0.63 1.36
CA GLN A 6 -16.91 -1.56 2.22
C GLN A 6 -16.45 -2.74 1.36
N PRO A 7 -15.17 -2.81 0.95
CA PRO A 7 -14.68 -3.90 0.12
C PRO A 7 -14.63 -5.21 0.90
N THR A 8 -14.93 -6.34 0.25
CA THR A 8 -14.83 -7.66 0.89
C THR A 8 -13.37 -8.09 0.99
N THR A 9 -12.60 -7.84 -0.08
CA THR A 9 -11.20 -8.24 -0.23
C THR A 9 -10.27 -7.07 -0.56
N PHE A 10 -8.96 -7.23 -0.34
CA PHE A 10 -7.92 -6.29 -0.77
C PHE A 10 -7.94 -6.09 -2.28
N ARG A 11 -8.21 -7.15 -3.05
CA ARG A 11 -8.35 -7.08 -4.52
C ARG A 11 -9.56 -6.24 -4.93
N GLU A 12 -10.69 -6.37 -4.23
CA GLU A 12 -11.86 -5.53 -4.43
C GLU A 12 -11.63 -4.07 -4.01
N ARG A 13 -10.87 -3.83 -2.94
CA ARG A 13 -10.46 -2.47 -2.53
C ARG A 13 -9.58 -1.80 -3.61
N GLY A 14 -8.82 -2.60 -4.36
CA GLY A 14 -7.85 -2.14 -5.34
C GLY A 14 -6.56 -1.62 -4.70
N ALA A 15 -5.55 -1.42 -5.53
CA ALA A 15 -4.25 -0.88 -5.15
C ALA A 15 -4.19 0.63 -5.47
N ALA A 16 -3.52 1.41 -4.62
CA ALA A 16 -3.43 2.85 -4.75
C ALA A 16 -2.63 3.23 -6.00
N VAL A 17 -3.14 4.20 -6.75
CA VAL A 17 -2.44 4.77 -7.90
C VAL A 17 -1.98 6.18 -7.54
N PRO A 18 -0.69 6.50 -7.68
CA PRO A 18 -0.16 7.79 -7.23
C PRO A 18 -0.39 8.88 -8.29
N PHE A 19 -1.64 9.09 -8.69
CA PHE A 19 -1.99 10.14 -9.65
C PHE A 19 -1.70 11.54 -9.11
N THR A 20 -1.33 12.45 -10.02
CA THR A 20 -1.09 13.86 -9.71
C THR A 20 -2.29 14.74 -10.03
N THR A 21 -3.16 14.33 -10.96
CA THR A 21 -4.39 15.04 -11.30
C THR A 21 -5.27 15.13 -10.05
N PRO A 22 -5.65 16.34 -9.59
CA PRO A 22 -6.32 16.51 -8.30
C PRO A 22 -7.60 15.69 -8.11
N VAL A 23 -8.44 15.56 -9.15
CA VAL A 23 -9.68 14.76 -9.10
C VAL A 23 -9.43 13.26 -8.96
N LEU A 24 -8.22 12.78 -9.29
CA LEU A 24 -7.80 11.38 -9.16
C LEU A 24 -7.00 11.13 -7.88
N SER A 25 -6.87 12.12 -6.99
CA SER A 25 -6.08 11.95 -5.77
C SER A 25 -6.71 10.90 -4.85
N GLY A 26 -5.88 9.93 -4.42
CA GLY A 26 -6.33 8.80 -3.61
C GLY A 26 -7.07 7.72 -4.40
N ALA A 27 -7.11 7.83 -5.73
CA ALA A 27 -7.74 6.80 -6.54
C ALA A 27 -7.01 5.46 -6.43
N ARG A 28 -7.78 4.39 -6.60
CA ARG A 28 -7.31 3.00 -6.53
C ARG A 28 -7.68 2.28 -7.81
N ILE A 29 -6.91 1.30 -8.23
CA ILE A 29 -7.18 0.49 -9.42
C ILE A 29 -7.36 -0.97 -9.04
N ARG A 30 -8.31 -1.63 -9.70
CA ARG A 30 -8.59 -3.07 -9.51
C ARG A 30 -9.02 -3.72 -10.83
N LEU A 31 -9.08 -5.05 -10.82
CA LEU A 31 -9.77 -5.81 -11.87
C LEU A 31 -11.27 -5.83 -11.57
N GLY A 32 -12.08 -5.37 -12.52
CA GLY A 32 -13.54 -5.44 -12.45
C GLY A 32 -14.11 -6.81 -12.87
N PRO A 33 -15.45 -6.96 -12.90
CA PRO A 33 -16.14 -8.24 -13.16
C PRO A 33 -15.82 -8.93 -14.51
N ARG A 34 -15.20 -8.22 -15.46
CA ARG A 34 -14.77 -8.75 -16.76
C ARG A 34 -13.26 -8.78 -16.95
N GLN A 35 -12.50 -8.82 -15.85
CA GLN A 35 -11.03 -8.69 -15.87
C GLN A 35 -10.54 -7.40 -16.55
N GLN A 36 -11.40 -6.39 -16.60
CA GLN A 36 -11.06 -5.07 -17.14
C GLN A 36 -10.58 -4.16 -15.99
N PRO A 37 -9.47 -3.44 -16.16
CA PRO A 37 -9.01 -2.49 -15.16
C PRO A 37 -10.01 -1.34 -14.95
N GLU A 38 -10.39 -1.12 -13.70
CA GLU A 38 -11.28 -0.04 -13.26
C GLU A 38 -10.59 0.79 -12.18
N VAL A 39 -10.78 2.11 -12.26
CA VAL A 39 -10.30 3.10 -11.32
C VAL A 39 -11.45 3.50 -10.39
N LEU A 40 -11.23 3.33 -9.09
CA LEU A 40 -12.05 3.82 -8.00
C LEU A 40 -11.59 5.22 -7.66
N VAL A 41 -12.45 6.21 -7.88
CA VAL A 41 -12.19 7.62 -7.61
C VAL A 41 -13.04 8.05 -6.42
N CYS A 42 -12.40 8.63 -5.40
CA CYS A 42 -13.13 9.20 -4.26
C CYS A 42 -14.11 10.27 -4.76
N ASN A 43 -15.28 10.38 -4.14
CA ASN A 43 -16.28 11.36 -4.58
C ASN A 43 -15.68 12.78 -4.63
N PRO A 44 -15.58 13.41 -5.81
CA PRO A 44 -14.94 14.72 -5.96
C PRO A 44 -15.63 15.82 -5.15
N ALA A 45 -16.93 15.67 -4.87
CA ALA A 45 -17.70 16.59 -4.03
C ALA A 45 -17.44 16.40 -2.52
N GLY A 46 -16.52 15.51 -2.13
CA GLY A 46 -16.23 15.18 -0.73
C GLY A 46 -17.34 14.39 -0.03
N GLY A 47 -18.36 13.96 -0.79
CA GLY A 47 -19.45 13.13 -0.29
C GLY A 47 -19.03 11.68 -0.05
N LYS A 48 -19.93 10.88 0.54
CA LYS A 48 -19.71 9.44 0.70
C LYS A 48 -19.81 8.73 -0.65
N GLY A 49 -19.04 7.66 -0.82
CA GLY A 49 -19.06 6.79 -2.00
C GLY A 49 -17.83 6.93 -2.91
N VAL A 50 -17.75 6.04 -3.90
CA VAL A 50 -16.68 5.99 -4.89
C VAL A 50 -17.28 5.95 -6.29
N TYR A 51 -16.67 6.66 -7.24
CA TYR A 51 -16.95 6.50 -8.67
C TYR A 51 -16.11 5.35 -9.21
N VAL A 52 -16.74 4.47 -9.99
CA VAL A 52 -16.04 3.38 -10.68
C VAL A 52 -15.95 3.76 -12.15
N VAL A 53 -14.73 3.96 -12.65
CA VAL A 53 -14.46 4.41 -14.02
C VAL A 53 -13.57 3.37 -14.70
N LYS A 54 -13.89 2.94 -15.92
CA LYS A 54 -12.96 2.09 -16.68
C LYS A 54 -11.66 2.82 -16.93
N LEU A 55 -10.51 2.15 -16.84
CA LEU A 55 -9.21 2.77 -17.10
C LEU A 55 -9.12 3.36 -18.53
N THR A 56 -9.86 2.79 -19.48
CA THR A 56 -9.96 3.30 -20.86
C THR A 56 -10.79 4.58 -20.98
N GLY A 57 -11.70 4.84 -20.03
CA GLY A 57 -12.58 6.01 -20.01
C GLY A 57 -12.08 7.16 -19.14
N ILE A 58 -10.87 7.07 -18.58
CA ILE A 58 -10.37 8.05 -17.60
C ILE A 58 -10.22 9.46 -18.20
N GLU A 59 -9.85 9.57 -19.48
CA GLU A 59 -9.74 10.85 -20.20
C GLU A 59 -11.11 11.48 -20.52
N ALA A 60 -12.17 10.68 -20.55
CA ALA A 60 -13.54 11.18 -20.66
C ALA A 60 -14.09 11.64 -19.29
N PHE A 61 -13.53 11.11 -18.20
CA PHE A 61 -13.90 11.48 -16.83
C PHE A 61 -13.21 12.77 -16.36
N CYS A 62 -11.94 12.98 -16.74
CA CYS A 62 -11.16 14.17 -16.39
C CYS A 62 -10.07 14.43 -17.42
N GLN A 63 -9.36 15.57 -17.32
CA GLN A 63 -8.14 15.82 -18.10
C GLN A 63 -6.91 15.41 -17.28
N PRO A 64 -6.27 14.25 -17.55
CA PRO A 64 -5.14 13.82 -16.75
C PRO A 64 -3.90 14.66 -17.08
N SER A 65 -3.06 14.87 -16.07
CA SER A 65 -1.73 15.46 -16.21
C SER A 65 -0.86 14.65 -17.19
N LEU A 66 0.22 15.25 -17.69
CA LEU A 66 1.17 14.54 -18.56
C LEU A 66 1.77 13.31 -17.87
N PHE A 67 2.10 13.45 -16.58
CA PHE A 67 2.55 12.33 -15.76
C PHE A 67 1.50 11.22 -15.68
N ASP A 68 0.24 11.55 -15.40
CA ASP A 68 -0.81 10.54 -15.24
C ASP A 68 -1.08 9.79 -16.54
N ARG A 69 -1.01 10.45 -17.70
CA ARG A 69 -1.12 9.79 -19.01
C ARG A 69 0.01 8.78 -19.22
N ALA A 70 1.25 9.14 -18.88
CA ALA A 70 2.38 8.24 -18.95
C ALA A 70 2.22 7.06 -17.97
N LEU A 71 1.77 7.31 -16.75
CA LEU A 71 1.49 6.28 -15.75
C LEU A 71 0.40 5.30 -16.24
N ILE A 72 -0.68 5.80 -16.85
CA ILE A 72 -1.73 4.94 -17.42
C ILE A 72 -1.16 4.05 -18.53
N ALA A 73 -0.25 4.57 -19.37
CA ALA A 73 0.42 3.77 -20.40
C ALA A 73 1.26 2.65 -19.79
N GLU A 74 2.05 2.95 -18.75
CA GLU A 74 2.86 1.96 -18.00
C GLU A 74 2.01 0.87 -17.33
N ILE A 75 0.88 1.26 -16.74
CA ILE A 75 -0.07 0.31 -16.13
C ILE A 75 -0.66 -0.62 -17.19
N ARG A 76 -1.07 -0.08 -18.35
CA ARG A 76 -1.62 -0.88 -19.45
C ARG A 76 -0.58 -1.85 -20.01
N ALA A 77 0.66 -1.42 -20.16
CA ALA A 77 1.74 -2.26 -20.69
C ALA A 77 2.13 -3.41 -19.75
N SER A 78 2.15 -3.16 -18.43
CA SER A 78 2.55 -4.19 -17.46
C SER A 78 1.45 -5.18 -17.11
N CYS A 79 0.16 -4.77 -17.16
CA CYS A 79 -0.99 -5.57 -16.72
C CYS A 79 -0.91 -6.10 -15.26
N VAL A 80 0.01 -5.57 -14.43
CA VAL A 80 0.16 -5.96 -13.01
C VAL A 80 -0.50 -4.93 -12.12
N LEU A 81 -1.62 -5.29 -11.49
CA LEU A 81 -2.41 -4.41 -10.61
C LEU A 81 -2.21 -4.72 -9.13
N THR A 82 -0.95 -4.91 -8.70
CA THR A 82 -0.55 -5.05 -7.30
C THR A 82 0.10 -3.76 -6.80
N PRO A 83 0.13 -3.49 -5.47
CA PRO A 83 0.83 -2.32 -4.93
C PRO A 83 2.27 -2.21 -5.42
N ALA A 84 3.03 -3.32 -5.38
CA ALA A 84 4.39 -3.37 -5.91
C ALA A 84 4.45 -3.06 -7.42
N GLY A 85 3.58 -3.67 -8.22
CA GLY A 85 3.53 -3.44 -9.67
C GLY A 85 3.22 -1.99 -10.03
N LEU A 86 2.29 -1.35 -9.31
CA LEU A 86 1.94 0.05 -9.52
C LEU A 86 3.05 1.01 -9.07
N ARG A 87 3.75 0.71 -7.96
CA ARG A 87 4.95 1.47 -7.57
C ARG A 87 6.01 1.42 -8.68
N GLN A 88 6.24 0.25 -9.27
CA GLN A 88 7.19 0.11 -10.39
C GLN A 88 6.74 0.86 -11.64
N ALA A 89 5.46 0.80 -11.99
CA ALA A 89 4.91 1.60 -13.09
C ALA A 89 5.06 3.11 -12.85
N ALA A 90 4.82 3.58 -11.63
CA ALA A 90 5.03 4.96 -11.23
C ALA A 90 6.51 5.38 -11.33
N LEU A 91 7.44 4.56 -10.85
CA LEU A 91 8.89 4.82 -10.97
C LEU A 91 9.32 4.98 -12.44
N ARG A 92 8.83 4.10 -13.33
CA ARG A 92 9.10 4.20 -14.77
C ARG A 92 8.53 5.49 -15.37
N ALA A 93 7.27 5.82 -15.07
CA ALA A 93 6.67 7.07 -15.54
C ALA A 93 7.39 8.32 -15.02
N MET A 94 7.84 8.32 -13.75
CA MET A 94 8.56 9.44 -13.14
C MET A 94 9.95 9.64 -13.73
N SER A 95 10.61 8.57 -14.21
CA SER A 95 11.95 8.66 -14.83
C SER A 95 11.98 9.58 -16.06
N GLY A 96 10.84 9.75 -16.74
CA GLY A 96 10.67 10.67 -17.86
C GLY A 96 10.60 12.15 -17.49
N GLY A 97 10.60 12.51 -16.19
CA GLY A 97 10.60 13.91 -15.74
C GLY A 97 9.26 14.64 -15.81
N LEU A 98 8.19 13.94 -16.15
CA LEU A 98 6.84 14.52 -16.38
C LEU A 98 6.14 15.00 -15.10
N ALA A 99 6.59 14.56 -13.92
CA ALA A 99 6.15 15.03 -12.60
C ALA A 99 7.17 15.99 -11.94
N GLY A 100 8.06 16.57 -12.75
CA GLY A 100 9.09 17.49 -12.29
C GLY A 100 10.41 16.83 -11.87
N ARG A 101 11.44 17.68 -11.69
CA ARG A 101 12.83 17.25 -11.45
C ARG A 101 13.03 16.51 -10.13
N ALA A 102 12.26 16.84 -9.09
CA ALA A 102 12.36 16.17 -7.80
C ALA A 102 11.89 14.71 -7.89
N ALA A 103 10.72 14.48 -8.48
CA ALA A 103 10.18 13.14 -8.74
C ALA A 103 11.11 12.32 -9.65
N GLN A 104 11.67 12.94 -10.69
CA GLN A 104 12.64 12.27 -11.57
C GLN A 104 13.90 11.82 -10.82
N ARG A 105 14.47 12.68 -9.97
CA ARG A 105 15.64 12.34 -9.16
C ARG A 105 15.34 11.21 -8.20
N SER A 106 14.20 11.28 -7.50
CA SER A 106 13.74 10.22 -6.60
C SER A 106 13.62 8.89 -7.36
N ALA A 107 12.95 8.89 -8.53
CA ALA A 107 12.81 7.70 -9.36
C ALA A 107 14.15 7.14 -9.89
N THR A 108 15.13 8.01 -10.17
CA THR A 108 16.47 7.58 -10.62
C THR A 108 17.32 7.03 -9.46
N GLN A 109 17.09 7.49 -8.23
CA GLN A 109 17.79 7.03 -7.04
C GLN A 109 17.12 5.83 -6.37
N ALA A 110 15.82 5.64 -6.57
CA ALA A 110 15.02 4.58 -5.97
C ALA A 110 15.56 3.18 -6.30
N PRO A 111 15.97 2.83 -7.55
CA PRO A 111 16.59 1.53 -7.82
C PRO A 111 17.85 1.31 -7.01
N LYS A 112 18.72 2.33 -6.86
CA LYS A 112 19.98 2.20 -6.12
C LYS A 112 19.74 1.98 -4.61
N HIS A 113 18.80 2.72 -4.03
CA HIS A 113 18.44 2.55 -2.62
C HIS A 113 17.72 1.22 -2.37
N ALA A 114 16.79 0.85 -3.27
CA ALA A 114 16.09 -0.42 -3.21
C ALA A 114 17.07 -1.58 -3.36
N GLU A 115 18.00 -1.54 -4.30
CA GLU A 115 19.03 -2.57 -4.50
C GLU A 115 19.91 -2.73 -3.25
N ALA A 116 20.38 -1.63 -2.65
CA ALA A 116 21.21 -1.69 -1.46
C ALA A 116 20.45 -2.30 -0.26
N LEU A 117 19.23 -1.83 -0.01
CA LEU A 117 18.39 -2.33 1.08
C LEU A 117 17.98 -3.78 0.84
N GLN A 118 17.57 -4.11 -0.39
CA GLN A 118 17.22 -5.47 -0.77
C GLN A 118 18.41 -6.40 -0.65
N HIS A 119 19.61 -5.97 -1.06
CA HIS A 119 20.83 -6.74 -0.94
C HIS A 119 21.17 -7.01 0.53
N GLN A 120 21.10 -6.00 1.40
CA GLN A 120 21.33 -6.15 2.83
C GLN A 120 20.29 -7.08 3.47
N THR A 121 19.01 -6.88 3.19
CA THR A 121 17.91 -7.73 3.67
C THR A 121 18.07 -9.16 3.20
N ARG A 122 18.41 -9.36 1.92
CA ARG A 122 18.64 -10.67 1.33
C ARG A 122 19.79 -11.41 2.01
N ILE A 123 20.92 -10.74 2.23
CA ILE A 123 22.06 -11.34 2.94
C ILE A 123 21.65 -11.71 4.36
N GLY A 124 21.02 -10.80 5.10
CA GLY A 124 20.63 -11.06 6.49
C GLY A 124 19.60 -12.18 6.62
N LEU A 125 18.59 -12.22 5.75
CA LEU A 125 17.60 -13.31 5.71
C LEU A 125 18.26 -14.64 5.37
N ARG A 126 19.18 -14.67 4.41
CA ARG A 126 19.96 -15.88 4.11
C ARG A 126 20.75 -16.34 5.33
N GLN A 127 21.50 -15.45 5.98
CA GLN A 127 22.27 -15.79 7.18
C GLN A 127 21.40 -16.32 8.30
N LEU A 128 20.23 -15.72 8.50
CA LEU A 128 19.24 -16.14 9.49
C LEU A 128 18.65 -17.52 9.17
N LEU A 129 18.32 -17.78 7.90
CA LEU A 129 17.81 -19.10 7.50
C LEU A 129 18.91 -20.15 7.65
N TYR A 130 20.15 -19.85 7.23
CA TYR A 130 21.30 -20.74 7.41
C TYR A 130 21.65 -21.00 8.87
N SER A 131 21.56 -20.01 9.76
CA SER A 131 21.86 -20.20 11.18
C SER A 131 20.83 -21.12 11.85
N GLN A 132 19.55 -21.00 11.50
CA GLN A 132 18.50 -21.92 11.97
C GLN A 132 18.73 -23.36 11.49
N ILE A 133 19.21 -23.53 10.25
CA ILE A 133 19.56 -24.85 9.71
C ILE A 133 20.80 -25.43 10.43
N SER A 134 21.79 -24.58 10.72
CA SER A 134 23.07 -25.00 11.33
C SER A 134 22.98 -25.26 12.84
N ALA A 135 22.08 -24.58 13.55
CA ALA A 135 21.82 -24.82 14.97
C ALA A 135 21.23 -26.22 15.25
N SER A 136 20.90 -26.99 14.22
CA SER A 136 20.29 -28.32 14.31
C SER A 136 21.29 -29.50 14.36
N GLY A 137 22.62 -29.27 14.36
CA GLY A 137 23.65 -30.32 14.52
C GLY A 137 24.98 -30.05 13.78
N SER A 138 26.03 -30.83 14.08
CA SER A 138 27.44 -30.60 13.69
C SER A 138 27.90 -31.17 12.32
N GLY A 139 26.98 -31.47 11.40
CA GLY A 139 27.33 -31.85 10.02
C GLY A 139 27.12 -30.71 9.02
N ALA A 140 27.52 -30.88 7.75
CA ALA A 140 27.24 -29.93 6.67
C ALA A 140 25.73 -29.60 6.64
N PRO A 141 25.31 -28.40 7.12
CA PRO A 141 23.91 -28.16 7.52
C PRO A 141 22.89 -28.38 6.41
N LEU A 142 23.31 -28.12 5.17
CA LEU A 142 22.51 -28.31 3.97
C LEU A 142 22.27 -29.77 3.61
N ALA A 143 23.23 -30.67 3.82
CA ALA A 143 23.08 -32.09 3.48
C ALA A 143 22.09 -32.78 4.44
N ILE A 144 22.14 -32.41 5.72
CA ILE A 144 21.19 -32.90 6.73
C ILE A 144 19.78 -32.40 6.41
N LEU A 145 19.63 -31.12 6.05
CA LEU A 145 18.34 -30.57 5.69
C LEU A 145 17.79 -31.17 4.38
N ALA A 146 18.65 -31.34 3.37
CA ALA A 146 18.32 -32.00 2.11
C ALA A 146 17.74 -33.39 2.35
N SER A 147 18.39 -34.18 3.21
CA SER A 147 17.89 -35.50 3.60
C SER A 147 16.55 -35.41 4.37
N ARG A 148 16.42 -34.50 5.34
CA ARG A 148 15.20 -34.36 6.15
C ARG A 148 13.99 -33.90 5.34
N LEU A 149 14.19 -32.98 4.40
CA LEU A 149 13.12 -32.44 3.56
C LEU A 149 12.89 -33.27 2.29
N ASN A 150 13.74 -34.26 2.02
CA ASN A 150 13.78 -35.01 0.77
C ASN A 150 13.88 -34.08 -0.45
N LEU A 151 14.74 -33.07 -0.36
CA LEU A 151 14.99 -32.07 -1.42
C LEU A 151 16.48 -31.99 -1.76
N PRO A 152 16.87 -31.79 -3.03
CA PRO A 152 18.27 -31.53 -3.39
C PRO A 152 18.82 -30.27 -2.71
N ALA A 153 20.09 -30.28 -2.31
CA ALA A 153 20.74 -29.14 -1.66
C ALA A 153 20.74 -27.87 -2.55
N GLU A 154 20.86 -28.04 -3.87
CA GLU A 154 20.78 -26.95 -4.85
C GLU A 154 19.39 -26.30 -4.88
N LEU A 155 18.34 -27.11 -4.75
CA LEU A 155 16.97 -26.61 -4.72
C LEU A 155 16.72 -25.81 -3.43
N ILE A 156 17.22 -26.30 -2.29
CA ILE A 156 17.17 -25.56 -1.02
C ILE A 156 17.84 -24.19 -1.16
N GLY A 157 19.05 -24.14 -1.75
CA GLY A 157 19.75 -22.89 -2.01
C GLY A 157 18.94 -21.91 -2.87
N ARG A 158 18.30 -22.40 -3.94
CA ARG A 158 17.42 -21.57 -4.79
C ARG A 158 16.17 -21.07 -4.07
N ILE A 159 15.53 -21.91 -3.25
CA ILE A 159 14.35 -21.53 -2.47
C ILE A 159 14.71 -20.46 -1.44
N THR A 160 15.80 -20.66 -0.70
CA THR A 160 16.31 -19.67 0.26
C THR A 160 16.59 -18.34 -0.42
N GLN A 161 17.13 -18.35 -1.65
CA GLN A 161 17.34 -17.14 -2.44
C GLN A 161 16.01 -16.48 -2.84
N ALA A 162 15.06 -17.23 -3.40
CA ALA A 162 13.75 -16.71 -3.82
C ALA A 162 12.93 -16.13 -2.66
N LEU A 163 12.96 -16.77 -1.48
CA LEU A 163 12.32 -16.27 -0.27
C LEU A 163 12.94 -14.95 0.20
N ALA A 164 14.27 -14.88 0.16
CA ALA A 164 14.99 -13.66 0.54
C ALA A 164 14.68 -12.51 -0.44
N ASP A 165 14.55 -12.81 -1.74
CA ASP A 165 14.14 -11.84 -2.77
C ASP A 165 12.72 -11.32 -2.53
N LEU A 166 11.77 -12.22 -2.32
CA LEU A 166 10.38 -11.89 -2.07
C LEU A 166 10.21 -11.03 -0.80
N CYS A 167 10.82 -11.43 0.31
CA CYS A 167 10.78 -10.67 1.56
C CYS A 167 11.41 -9.28 1.42
N ALA A 168 12.53 -9.19 0.69
CA ALA A 168 13.20 -7.93 0.43
C ALA A 168 12.34 -6.98 -0.43
N GLU A 169 11.61 -7.51 -1.41
CA GLU A 169 10.73 -6.72 -2.28
C GLU A 169 9.58 -6.06 -1.50
N ILE A 170 8.98 -6.78 -0.56
CA ILE A 170 7.88 -6.27 0.29
C ILE A 170 8.36 -5.52 1.54
N GLY A 171 9.68 -5.37 1.72
CA GLY A 171 10.27 -4.61 2.82
C GLY A 171 10.20 -5.31 4.18
N ILE A 172 10.16 -6.65 4.21
CA ILE A 172 10.37 -7.42 5.44
C ILE A 172 11.84 -7.30 5.85
N LEU A 173 12.09 -6.91 7.10
CA LEU A 173 13.45 -6.76 7.63
C LEU A 173 13.98 -8.06 8.27
N ILE A 174 15.29 -8.10 8.49
CA ILE A 174 16.05 -9.25 9.04
C ILE A 174 15.59 -9.65 10.46
N SER A 175 14.80 -8.82 11.14
CA SER A 175 14.38 -9.06 12.52
C SER A 175 13.27 -10.11 12.62
N LEU A 176 13.54 -11.24 13.27
CA LEU A 176 12.52 -12.25 13.63
C LEU A 176 11.48 -11.73 14.62
N LYS A 177 11.81 -10.71 15.42
CA LYS A 177 10.90 -10.25 16.49
C LYS A 177 9.79 -9.34 15.97
N SER A 178 10.08 -8.56 14.93
CA SER A 178 9.09 -7.67 14.31
C SER A 178 9.55 -7.34 12.88
N PRO A 179 9.26 -8.23 11.91
CA PRO A 179 9.50 -8.01 10.48
C PRO A 179 8.98 -6.69 9.92
N LEU A 180 7.89 -6.16 10.47
CA LEU A 180 7.13 -5.00 9.99
C LEU A 180 7.28 -3.74 10.87
N ALA A 181 8.24 -3.72 11.79
CA ALA A 181 8.42 -2.66 12.79
C ALA A 181 8.36 -1.24 12.20
N THR A 182 9.03 -0.99 11.07
CA THR A 182 9.05 0.33 10.41
C THR A 182 7.66 0.77 9.93
N ARG A 183 6.90 -0.12 9.27
CA ARG A 183 5.55 0.21 8.77
C ARG A 183 4.57 0.41 9.92
N LEU A 184 4.68 -0.41 10.96
CA LEU A 184 3.87 -0.26 12.18
C LEU A 184 4.17 1.08 12.88
N ALA A 185 5.44 1.48 12.96
CA ALA A 185 5.84 2.76 13.54
C ALA A 185 5.29 3.95 12.74
N GLN A 186 5.28 3.87 11.41
CA GLN A 186 4.71 4.91 10.54
C GLN A 186 3.20 5.09 10.76
N LEU A 187 2.42 3.99 10.79
CA LEU A 187 0.99 4.06 11.11
C LEU A 187 0.73 4.56 12.54
N ALA A 188 1.54 4.12 13.50
CA ALA A 188 1.42 4.57 14.89
C ALA A 188 1.67 6.09 15.01
N LYS A 189 2.66 6.61 14.27
CA LYS A 189 2.92 8.05 14.16
C LYS A 189 1.70 8.78 13.61
N LEU A 190 1.07 8.26 12.54
CA LEU A 190 -0.13 8.88 11.97
C LEU A 190 -1.33 8.85 12.94
N SER A 191 -1.52 7.76 13.68
CA SER A 191 -2.54 7.68 14.74
C SER A 191 -2.30 8.71 15.84
N ALA A 192 -1.06 8.87 16.30
CA ALA A 192 -0.70 9.85 17.31
C ALA A 192 -0.92 11.29 16.82
N LEU A 193 -0.64 11.57 15.54
CA LEU A 193 -0.92 12.86 14.92
C LEU A 193 -2.42 13.14 14.83
N ALA A 194 -3.24 12.13 14.48
CA ALA A 194 -4.70 12.25 14.49
C ALA A 194 -5.22 12.56 15.90
N ASP A 195 -4.72 11.84 16.91
CA ASP A 195 -5.05 12.06 18.33
C ASP A 195 -4.73 13.48 18.79
N ALA A 196 -3.53 13.98 18.46
CA ALA A 196 -3.12 15.33 18.80
C ALA A 196 -3.97 16.41 18.09
N ALA A 197 -4.57 16.09 16.94
CA ALA A 197 -5.35 17.04 16.17
C ALA A 197 -6.79 17.21 16.67
N ILE A 198 -7.44 16.14 17.14
CA ILE A 198 -8.86 16.12 17.53
C ILE A 198 -9.28 17.30 18.43
N PRO A 199 -8.56 17.66 19.50
CA PRO A 199 -8.96 18.75 20.40
C PRO A 199 -9.05 20.13 19.75
N TRP A 200 -8.38 20.31 18.61
CA TRP A 200 -8.28 21.59 17.92
C TRP A 200 -9.22 21.71 16.72
N LEU A 201 -10.05 20.69 16.47
CA LEU A 201 -10.94 20.63 15.33
C LEU A 201 -12.38 20.99 15.74
N ASP A 202 -13.12 21.56 14.77
CA ASP A 202 -14.56 21.77 14.94
C ASP A 202 -15.33 20.43 14.99
N GLY A 203 -16.55 20.45 15.52
CA GLY A 203 -17.30 19.22 15.83
C GLY A 203 -17.53 18.26 14.64
N ARG A 204 -17.55 18.75 13.38
CA ARG A 204 -17.64 17.85 12.22
C ARG A 204 -16.28 17.25 11.89
N ARG A 205 -15.23 18.08 11.78
CA ARG A 205 -13.89 17.61 11.43
C ARG A 205 -13.29 16.72 12.51
N ALA A 206 -13.56 17.02 13.78
CA ALA A 206 -13.15 16.19 14.91
C ALA A 206 -13.72 14.77 14.77
N ARG A 207 -15.01 14.62 14.44
CA ARG A 207 -15.65 13.32 14.20
C ARG A 207 -15.04 12.59 13.01
N ASP A 208 -14.78 13.29 11.90
CA ASP A 208 -14.19 12.66 10.71
C ASP A 208 -12.76 12.16 10.99
N VAL A 209 -11.96 12.92 11.73
CA VAL A 209 -10.61 12.51 12.16
C VAL A 209 -10.67 11.39 13.21
N GLU A 210 -11.66 11.38 14.10
CA GLU A 210 -11.88 10.30 15.07
C GLU A 210 -12.27 8.97 14.38
N LEU A 211 -13.06 9.04 13.31
CA LEU A 211 -13.33 7.87 12.45
C LEU A 211 -12.06 7.37 11.76
N MET A 212 -11.28 8.27 11.13
CA MET A 212 -10.00 7.90 10.51
C MET A 212 -9.03 7.28 11.53
N ARG A 213 -8.98 7.83 12.75
CA ARG A 213 -8.18 7.29 13.85
C ARG A 213 -8.65 5.89 14.25
N THR A 214 -9.96 5.68 14.35
CA THR A 214 -10.52 4.35 14.63
C THR A 214 -10.10 3.33 13.58
N ASP A 215 -10.13 3.71 12.30
CA ASP A 215 -9.66 2.87 11.21
C ASP A 215 -8.14 2.61 11.33
N LEU A 216 -7.33 3.63 11.63
CA LEU A 216 -5.88 3.47 11.87
C LEU A 216 -5.56 2.45 12.97
N LEU A 217 -6.32 2.45 14.06
CA LEU A 217 -6.16 1.47 15.14
C LEU A 217 -6.50 0.05 14.70
N GLN A 218 -7.50 -0.11 13.82
CA GLN A 218 -7.80 -1.41 13.20
C GLN A 218 -6.67 -1.86 12.27
N TYR A 219 -6.16 -0.97 11.40
CA TYR A 219 -5.00 -1.27 10.56
C TYR A 219 -3.76 -1.66 11.38
N LEU A 220 -3.49 -0.96 12.49
CA LEU A 220 -2.40 -1.32 13.41
C LEU A 220 -2.60 -2.70 14.02
N SER A 221 -3.83 -3.06 14.37
CA SER A 221 -4.16 -4.38 14.92
C SER A 221 -3.96 -5.49 13.88
N CYS A 222 -4.45 -5.28 12.65
CA CYS A 222 -4.19 -6.19 11.53
C CYS A 222 -2.69 -6.32 11.25
N GLY A 223 -1.96 -5.20 11.28
CA GLY A 223 -0.53 -5.17 11.03
C GLY A 223 0.26 -5.93 12.08
N LYS A 224 -0.08 -5.79 13.37
CA LYS A 224 0.54 -6.56 14.46
C LYS A 224 0.27 -8.05 14.33
N ARG A 225 -0.94 -8.44 13.90
CA ARG A 225 -1.27 -9.84 13.66
C ARG A 225 -0.42 -10.41 12.52
N LEU A 226 -0.34 -9.68 11.40
CA LEU A 226 0.46 -10.09 10.25
C LEU A 226 1.96 -10.12 10.57
N ASP A 227 2.46 -9.19 11.38
CA ASP A 227 3.84 -9.17 11.89
C ASP A 227 4.16 -10.45 12.68
N ALA A 228 3.26 -10.85 13.58
CA ALA A 228 3.40 -12.09 14.36
C ALA A 228 3.31 -13.35 13.48
N ASP A 229 2.39 -13.37 12.51
CA ASP A 229 2.23 -14.49 11.58
C ASP A 229 3.51 -14.66 10.71
N ILE A 230 4.07 -13.56 10.20
CA ILE A 230 5.34 -13.57 9.43
C ILE A 230 6.52 -13.95 10.31
N ALA A 231 6.61 -13.41 11.53
CA ALA A 231 7.63 -13.80 12.50
C ALA A 231 7.58 -15.32 12.77
N GLY A 232 6.38 -15.88 12.90
CA GLY A 232 6.16 -17.32 13.05
C GLY A 232 6.63 -18.12 11.83
N LEU A 233 6.30 -17.65 10.61
CA LEU A 233 6.76 -18.27 9.36
C LEU A 233 8.30 -18.26 9.24
N LEU A 234 8.94 -17.15 9.59
CA LEU A 234 10.40 -17.01 9.55
C LEU A 234 11.10 -17.72 10.72
N GLY A 235 10.37 -18.11 11.77
CA GLY A 235 10.89 -18.78 12.96
C GLY A 235 11.27 -20.25 12.75
N SER A 236 10.89 -20.87 11.62
CA SER A 236 11.31 -22.22 11.23
C SER A 236 11.70 -22.28 9.76
N ALA A 237 12.99 -22.03 9.48
CA ALA A 237 13.55 -22.14 8.13
C ALA A 237 13.23 -23.47 7.42
N PRO A 238 13.32 -24.65 8.07
CA PRO A 238 12.97 -25.92 7.43
C PRO A 238 11.50 -25.99 6.98
N THR A 239 10.57 -25.56 7.82
CA THR A 239 9.13 -25.55 7.49
C THR A 239 8.86 -24.58 6.36
N LEU A 240 9.44 -23.38 6.43
CA LEU A 240 9.28 -22.36 5.38
C LEU A 240 9.79 -22.84 4.02
N ILE A 241 10.95 -23.50 3.98
CA ILE A 241 11.51 -24.07 2.74
C ILE A 241 10.61 -25.19 2.20
N ALA A 242 10.13 -26.08 3.07
CA ALA A 242 9.23 -27.16 2.68
C ALA A 242 7.89 -26.63 2.13
N ASP A 243 7.32 -25.62 2.77
CA ASP A 243 6.07 -24.99 2.35
C ASP A 243 6.25 -24.24 1.03
N PHE A 244 7.36 -23.50 0.85
CA PHE A 244 7.65 -22.84 -0.42
C PHE A 244 7.91 -23.85 -1.55
N ALA A 245 8.57 -24.98 -1.27
CA ALA A 245 8.77 -26.04 -2.26
C ALA A 245 7.45 -26.67 -2.71
N ARG A 246 6.48 -26.77 -1.79
CA ARG A 246 5.15 -27.36 -2.06
C ARG A 246 4.26 -26.39 -2.84
N ASP A 247 4.18 -25.14 -2.40
CA ASP A 247 3.32 -24.12 -2.99
C ASP A 247 3.94 -22.72 -2.88
N PRO A 248 4.79 -22.33 -3.84
CA PRO A 248 5.45 -21.02 -3.81
C PRO A 248 4.45 -19.88 -4.03
N ILE A 249 3.35 -20.12 -4.74
CA ILE A 249 2.34 -19.09 -5.06
C ILE A 249 1.57 -18.72 -3.79
N LEU A 250 1.06 -19.71 -3.06
CA LEU A 250 0.29 -19.46 -1.83
C LEU A 250 1.13 -18.73 -0.78
N LEU A 251 2.39 -19.10 -0.62
CA LEU A 251 3.28 -18.43 0.33
C LEU A 251 3.62 -17.00 -0.11
N ALA A 252 3.81 -16.78 -1.41
CA ALA A 252 3.99 -15.44 -1.95
C ALA A 252 2.76 -14.55 -1.75
N GLU A 253 1.55 -15.09 -1.96
CA GLU A 253 0.30 -14.37 -1.68
C GLU A 253 0.19 -13.99 -0.20
N ARG A 254 0.53 -14.88 0.73
CA ARG A 254 0.54 -14.59 2.17
C ARG A 254 1.51 -13.47 2.54
N LEU A 255 2.74 -13.53 2.04
CA LEU A 255 3.77 -12.53 2.34
C LEU A 255 3.41 -11.16 1.73
N THR A 256 2.85 -11.15 0.52
CA THR A 256 2.45 -9.90 -0.15
C THR A 256 1.20 -9.23 0.43
N GLN A 257 0.46 -9.89 1.34
CA GLN A 257 -0.63 -9.24 2.09
C GLN A 257 -0.18 -8.00 2.86
N VAL A 258 1.10 -7.95 3.28
CA VAL A 258 1.69 -6.76 3.92
C VAL A 258 1.57 -5.56 3.01
N ASP A 259 1.97 -5.71 1.75
CA ASP A 259 1.90 -4.64 0.79
C ASP A 259 0.48 -4.16 0.58
N TRP A 260 -0.48 -5.08 0.49
CA TRP A 260 -1.89 -4.71 0.45
C TRP A 260 -2.32 -3.98 1.72
N LEU A 261 -2.02 -4.47 2.91
CA LEU A 261 -2.49 -3.85 4.15
C LEU A 261 -2.04 -2.38 4.27
N PHE A 262 -0.79 -2.08 3.94
CA PHE A 262 -0.23 -0.73 4.10
C PHE A 262 -0.39 0.18 2.85
N ASP A 263 -0.91 -0.33 1.75
CA ASP A 263 -0.99 0.40 0.49
C ASP A 263 -1.89 1.65 0.52
N GLY A 264 -1.28 2.80 0.20
CA GLY A 264 -1.90 4.13 0.16
C GLY A 264 -1.64 5.01 1.38
N TRP A 265 -1.08 4.46 2.47
CA TRP A 265 -0.84 5.22 3.70
C TRP A 265 0.35 6.18 3.61
N ASP A 266 1.39 5.84 2.85
CA ASP A 266 2.60 6.69 2.71
C ASP A 266 2.23 8.08 2.19
N ARG A 267 1.34 8.15 1.19
CA ARG A 267 0.86 9.42 0.63
C ARG A 267 0.09 10.26 1.67
N ILE A 268 -0.74 9.62 2.48
CA ILE A 268 -1.49 10.29 3.55
C ILE A 268 -0.52 10.86 4.58
N LEU A 269 0.48 10.07 4.97
CA LEU A 269 1.51 10.49 5.91
C LEU A 269 2.30 11.70 5.36
N THR A 270 2.69 11.67 4.08
CA THR A 270 3.36 12.79 3.41
C THR A 270 2.49 14.04 3.39
N PHE A 271 1.21 13.93 3.01
CA PHE A 271 0.31 15.08 3.03
C PHE A 271 0.10 15.66 4.42
N TRP A 272 0.01 14.81 5.44
CA TRP A 272 -0.13 15.26 6.82
C TRP A 272 1.12 16.02 7.28
N GLN A 273 2.31 15.48 7.00
CA GLN A 273 3.59 16.10 7.38
C GLN A 273 3.84 17.42 6.65
N ASP A 274 3.57 17.47 5.35
CA ASP A 274 3.67 18.70 4.55
C ASP A 274 2.73 19.79 5.09
N GLY A 275 1.51 19.40 5.49
CA GLY A 275 0.52 20.32 6.04
C GLY A 275 0.85 20.84 7.45
N ALA A 276 1.67 20.13 8.21
CA ALA A 276 2.07 20.47 9.58
C ALA A 276 3.33 21.35 9.65
N THR A 277 3.82 21.84 8.51
CA THR A 277 5.06 22.64 8.41
C THR A 277 5.01 24.00 9.12
N ALA A 278 3.83 24.52 9.47
CA ALA A 278 3.63 25.79 10.17
C ALA A 278 3.04 25.67 11.60
N GLY A 279 2.87 24.44 12.12
CA GLY A 279 2.27 24.20 13.44
C GLY A 279 1.87 22.74 13.66
N PRO A 280 1.41 22.37 14.87
CA PRO A 280 1.09 20.98 15.20
C PRO A 280 -0.12 20.41 14.42
N LEU A 281 -0.85 21.25 13.67
CA LEU A 281 -2.07 20.89 12.97
C LEU A 281 -1.92 21.10 11.46
N PRO A 282 -2.30 20.11 10.64
CA PRO A 282 -2.46 20.35 9.21
C PRO A 282 -3.57 21.38 8.97
N ALA A 283 -3.37 22.27 8.01
CA ALA A 283 -4.38 23.24 7.61
C ALA A 283 -5.72 22.53 7.26
N PRO A 284 -6.90 23.13 7.52
CA PRO A 284 -8.20 22.50 7.24
C PRO A 284 -8.34 21.98 5.80
N ALA A 285 -7.74 22.66 4.82
CA ALA A 285 -7.72 22.24 3.41
C ALA A 285 -6.91 20.93 3.19
N VAL A 286 -5.88 20.68 4.00
CA VAL A 286 -5.10 19.44 3.97
C VAL A 286 -5.91 18.28 4.56
N LEU A 287 -6.60 18.49 5.69
CA LEU A 287 -7.49 17.48 6.27
C LEU A 287 -8.62 17.10 5.32
N ALA A 288 -9.26 18.09 4.68
CA ALA A 288 -10.29 17.85 3.67
C ALA A 288 -9.77 17.05 2.47
N ALA A 289 -8.48 17.17 2.13
CA ALA A 289 -7.86 16.36 1.10
C ALA A 289 -7.49 14.95 1.59
N ILE A 290 -7.05 14.78 2.84
CA ILE A 290 -6.60 13.49 3.38
C ILE A 290 -7.76 12.55 3.66
N LEU A 291 -8.81 13.04 4.34
CA LEU A 291 -9.88 12.20 4.88
C LEU A 291 -10.55 11.31 3.82
N PRO A 292 -10.89 11.81 2.61
CA PRO A 292 -11.47 10.97 1.56
C PRO A 292 -10.52 9.92 0.98
N GLN A 293 -9.21 10.07 1.17
CA GLN A 293 -8.18 9.15 0.64
C GLN A 293 -7.87 7.99 1.60
N THR A 294 -8.45 8.02 2.81
CA THR A 294 -8.29 6.96 3.82
C THR A 294 -8.67 5.60 3.22
N PRO A 295 -7.75 4.62 3.14
CA PRO A 295 -8.06 3.33 2.53
C PRO A 295 -9.11 2.58 3.36
N PRO A 296 -10.27 2.20 2.79
CA PRO A 296 -11.24 1.41 3.54
C PRO A 296 -10.66 0.02 3.84
N LEU A 297 -10.71 -0.41 5.08
CA LEU A 297 -10.19 -1.73 5.49
C LEU A 297 -11.15 -2.83 5.00
N PRO A 298 -10.70 -3.83 4.22
CA PRO A 298 -11.61 -4.84 3.69
C PRO A 298 -12.09 -5.80 4.77
N SER A 299 -13.25 -6.43 4.54
CA SER A 299 -13.84 -7.40 5.47
C SER A 299 -12.92 -8.57 5.78
N GLU A 300 -12.12 -9.04 4.82
CA GLU A 300 -11.13 -10.09 5.05
C GLU A 300 -10.04 -9.68 6.05
N ALA A 301 -9.64 -8.40 6.07
CA ALA A 301 -8.66 -7.90 7.02
C ALA A 301 -9.26 -7.73 8.42
N LEU A 302 -10.52 -7.27 8.50
CA LEU A 302 -11.28 -7.20 9.75
C LEU A 302 -11.46 -8.60 10.38
N ALA A 303 -11.68 -9.62 9.55
CA ALA A 303 -11.78 -10.99 10.00
C ALA A 303 -10.49 -11.49 10.68
N MET A 304 -9.30 -11.03 10.24
CA MET A 304 -8.01 -11.38 10.86
C MET A 304 -7.93 -10.96 12.33
N ILE A 305 -8.65 -9.91 12.73
CA ILE A 305 -8.67 -9.37 14.09
C ILE A 305 -9.99 -9.66 14.83
N GLY A 306 -10.84 -10.54 14.27
CA GLY A 306 -12.10 -10.93 14.89
C GLY A 306 -13.16 -9.82 14.93
N VAL A 307 -12.98 -8.75 14.16
CA VAL A 307 -13.97 -7.66 14.05
C VAL A 307 -14.94 -8.01 12.94
N ARG A 308 -16.24 -7.98 13.24
CA ARG A 308 -17.26 -8.11 12.19
C ARG A 308 -17.39 -6.79 11.43
N PRO A 309 -17.44 -6.80 10.09
CA PRO A 309 -17.75 -5.60 9.35
C PRO A 309 -19.10 -5.05 9.82
N LEU A 310 -19.18 -3.73 9.98
CA LEU A 310 -20.46 -3.07 10.15
C LEU A 310 -21.30 -3.43 8.92
N SER A 311 -22.48 -4.02 9.13
CA SER A 311 -23.40 -4.41 8.05
C SER A 311 -23.88 -3.17 7.29
N GLY A 312 -23.06 -2.65 6.39
CA GLY A 312 -23.40 -1.62 5.41
C GLY A 312 -23.75 -2.31 4.12
N GLY A 313 -25.00 -2.15 3.66
CA GLY A 313 -25.47 -2.75 2.41
C GLY A 313 -24.50 -2.47 1.27
N GLN A 314 -24.32 -3.42 0.37
CA GLN A 314 -23.50 -3.26 -0.83
C GLN A 314 -23.81 -1.89 -1.46
N ALA A 315 -22.80 -1.01 -1.56
CA ALA A 315 -22.93 0.17 -2.39
C ALA A 315 -23.11 -0.36 -3.83
N ALA A 316 -24.35 -0.40 -4.31
CA ALA A 316 -24.61 -0.65 -5.70
C ALA A 316 -23.82 0.41 -6.49
N PRO A 317 -23.03 0.01 -7.51
CA PRO A 317 -22.34 0.98 -8.34
C PRO A 317 -23.40 1.86 -9.00
N THR A 318 -23.55 3.10 -8.52
CA THR A 318 -24.38 4.09 -9.17
C THR A 318 -23.66 4.54 -10.43
N GLU A 319 -23.97 3.85 -11.54
CA GLU A 319 -23.62 4.32 -12.87
C GLU A 319 -24.39 5.62 -13.16
N ARG A 320 -23.63 6.66 -13.51
CA ARG A 320 -24.01 8.03 -13.93
C ARG A 320 -24.27 9.05 -12.83
N VAL A 321 -23.34 10.00 -12.72
CA VAL A 321 -23.64 11.42 -12.51
C VAL A 321 -22.73 12.23 -13.43
N ARG A 322 -23.31 13.18 -14.19
CA ARG A 322 -22.57 14.13 -15.05
C ARG A 322 -21.73 15.06 -14.16
N PRO A 323 -20.52 15.47 -14.57
CA PRO A 323 -19.79 16.49 -13.83
C PRO A 323 -20.58 17.82 -13.88
N SER A 324 -21.05 18.29 -12.73
CA SER A 324 -21.49 19.68 -12.56
C SER A 324 -20.23 20.54 -12.43
N ALA A 325 -20.18 21.63 -13.19
CA ALA A 325 -18.96 22.43 -13.40
C ALA A 325 -18.50 23.28 -12.20
N ASP A 326 -19.28 23.37 -11.11
CA ASP A 326 -19.14 24.47 -10.15
C ASP A 326 -18.74 24.14 -8.70
N GLU A 327 -18.36 22.90 -8.37
CA GLU A 327 -18.29 22.48 -6.94
C GLU A 327 -16.88 22.24 -6.36
N HIS A 328 -15.86 22.90 -6.89
CA HIS A 328 -14.49 22.84 -6.34
C HIS A 328 -14.26 23.91 -5.26
N ARG A 329 -14.85 23.76 -4.06
CA ARG A 329 -14.43 24.58 -2.90
C ARG A 329 -13.18 24.01 -2.23
N SER A 330 -12.09 23.98 -2.98
CA SER A 330 -10.74 23.89 -2.42
C SER A 330 -10.23 25.31 -2.18
N VAL A 331 -9.64 25.58 -1.01
CA VAL A 331 -8.93 26.86 -0.73
C VAL A 331 -7.67 27.00 -1.60
N LEU A 332 -7.16 25.87 -2.13
CA LEU A 332 -6.02 25.81 -3.04
C LEU A 332 -6.48 25.81 -4.50
N SER A 333 -5.75 26.53 -5.35
CA SER A 333 -5.87 26.49 -6.80
C SER A 333 -5.52 25.11 -7.37
N LEU A 334 -6.00 24.83 -8.59
CA LEU A 334 -5.71 23.57 -9.29
C LEU A 334 -4.20 23.31 -9.43
N ASN A 335 -3.42 24.37 -9.70
CA ASN A 335 -1.97 24.29 -9.86
C ASN A 335 -1.27 23.97 -8.53
N GLU A 336 -1.75 24.52 -7.40
CA GLU A 336 -1.20 24.20 -6.08
C GLU A 336 -1.51 22.75 -5.67
N LEU A 337 -2.71 22.25 -5.99
CA LEU A 337 -3.06 20.85 -5.77
C LEU A 337 -2.21 19.91 -6.62
N LEU A 338 -1.98 20.24 -7.90
CA LEU A 338 -1.11 19.48 -8.79
C LEU A 338 0.33 19.46 -8.24
N ALA A 339 0.90 20.62 -7.93
CA ALA A 339 2.26 20.74 -7.41
C ALA A 339 2.44 20.04 -6.06
N ARG A 340 1.42 20.03 -5.19
CA ARG A 340 1.42 19.24 -3.96
C ARG A 340 1.46 17.74 -4.27
N ASN A 341 0.63 17.27 -5.20
CA ASN A 341 0.58 15.86 -5.55
C ASN A 341 1.88 15.39 -6.22
N GLU A 342 2.53 16.24 -7.02
CA GLU A 342 3.85 16.00 -7.60
C GLU A 342 4.96 15.96 -6.53
N ARG A 343 4.89 16.84 -5.51
CA ARG A 343 5.82 16.76 -4.37
C ARG A 343 5.70 15.46 -3.60
N ALA A 344 4.47 14.98 -3.41
CA ALA A 344 4.22 13.70 -2.74
C ALA A 344 4.72 12.47 -3.52
N LEU A 345 5.04 12.61 -4.82
CA LEU A 345 5.73 11.57 -5.58
C LEU A 345 7.23 11.52 -5.30
N ALA A 346 7.81 12.63 -4.85
CA ALA A 346 9.25 12.74 -4.60
C ALA A 346 9.65 12.34 -3.17
N ALA A 347 8.68 12.19 -2.28
CA ALA A 347 8.85 11.79 -0.87
C ALA A 347 8.94 10.26 -0.73
#